data_AF-A0A7V9C1R3-F1
#
_entry.id   AF-A0A7V9C1R3-F1
#
_cell.length_a   1.000
_cell.length_b   1.000
_cell.length_c   1.000
_cell.angle_alpha   90.00
_cell.angle_beta   90.00
_cell.angle_gamma   90.00
#
_symmetry.space_group_name_H-M   'P 1'
#
loop_
_entity.id
_entity.type
_entity.pdbx_description
1 polymer ?
#
loop_
_entity_poly.entity_id
_entity_poly.type
_entity_poly.pdbx_seq_one_letter_code
_entity_poly.pdbx_strand_id
1 'polypeptide(L)'
;MFRRKREPLHEQLAREGGITPADQAAGPGPLDTGPRWGEVGIHGIHRPREWDAVSIAEAPELSGTEARFVVLVDGSILAETDGLELEPLAAALEGSLEVPYRAEAV
;
A
#
# COMPACT_ATOMS: atom_id res chain seq x y z
N MET A 1 54.56 -30.27 14.22
CA MET A 1 53.35 -30.81 13.54
C MET A 1 52.49 -29.63 13.11
N PHE A 2 52.47 -29.29 11.82
CA PHE A 2 51.76 -28.10 11.32
C PHE A 2 50.31 -28.44 10.98
N ARG A 3 49.35 -27.82 11.66
CA ARG A 3 47.90 -27.97 11.38
C ARG A 3 47.60 -27.31 10.04
N ARG A 4 47.21 -28.12 9.05
CA ARG A 4 46.72 -27.64 7.75
C ARG A 4 45.38 -26.94 8.01
N LYS A 5 45.32 -25.61 7.90
CA LYS A 5 44.05 -24.88 8.00
C LYS A 5 43.17 -25.33 6.83
N ARG A 6 42.00 -25.90 7.15
CA ARG A 6 41.01 -26.26 6.14
C ARG A 6 40.48 -24.97 5.50
N GLU A 7 40.30 -24.99 4.19
CA GLU A 7 39.71 -23.88 3.43
C GLU A 7 38.37 -23.49 4.08
N PRO A 8 38.12 -22.20 4.38
CA PRO A 8 36.86 -21.77 4.95
C PRO A 8 35.70 -22.01 3.97
N LEU A 9 34.51 -22.28 4.52
CA LEU A 9 33.35 -22.75 3.74
C LEU A 9 32.93 -21.79 2.61
N HIS A 10 33.05 -20.48 2.82
CA HIS A 10 32.67 -19.48 1.81
C HIS A 10 33.58 -19.50 0.58
N GLU A 11 34.86 -19.85 0.73
CA GLU A 11 35.80 -20.00 -0.39
C GLU A 11 35.48 -21.27 -1.21
N GLN A 12 35.16 -22.37 -0.51
CA GLN A 12 34.73 -23.62 -1.16
C GLN A 12 33.46 -23.40 -2.00
N LEU A 13 32.45 -22.75 -1.43
CA LEU A 13 31.18 -22.46 -2.11
C LEU A 13 31.35 -21.46 -3.26
N ALA A 14 32.18 -20.43 -3.11
CA ALA A 14 32.44 -19.48 -4.18
C ALA A 14 33.10 -20.17 -5.39
N ARG A 15 34.05 -21.08 -5.13
CA ARG A 15 34.71 -21.89 -6.17
C ARG A 15 33.73 -22.84 -6.85
N GLU A 16 32.91 -23.56 -6.10
CA GLU A 16 31.90 -24.47 -6.65
C GLU A 16 30.83 -23.72 -7.45
N GLY A 17 30.47 -22.51 -7.03
CA GLY A 17 29.54 -21.62 -7.74
C GLY A 17 30.14 -20.88 -8.93
N GLY A 18 31.43 -21.10 -9.26
CA GLY A 18 32.11 -20.41 -10.37
C GLY A 18 32.26 -18.89 -10.17
N ILE A 19 32.16 -18.41 -8.93
CA ILE A 19 32.22 -16.98 -8.59
C ILE A 19 33.68 -16.54 -8.62
N THR A 20 34.04 -15.69 -9.58
CA THR A 20 35.40 -15.17 -9.68
C THR A 20 35.65 -14.06 -8.64
N PRO A 21 36.91 -13.77 -8.28
CA PRO A 21 37.22 -12.61 -7.44
C PRO A 21 36.72 -11.28 -8.02
N ALA A 22 36.57 -11.20 -9.35
CA ALA A 22 35.98 -10.04 -10.02
C ALA A 22 34.47 -9.93 -9.75
N ASP A 23 33.75 -11.06 -9.72
CA ASP A 23 32.32 -11.10 -9.37
C ASP A 23 32.10 -10.74 -7.89
N GLN A 24 33.01 -11.17 -7.02
CA GLN A 24 32.99 -10.80 -5.59
C GLN A 24 33.28 -9.30 -5.38
N ALA A 25 34.20 -8.74 -6.16
CA ALA A 25 34.53 -7.32 -6.13
C ALA A 25 33.45 -6.45 -6.79
N ALA A 26 32.69 -7.00 -7.74
CA ALA A 26 31.59 -6.30 -8.40
C ALA A 26 30.42 -6.02 -7.44
N GLY A 27 30.21 -6.88 -6.45
CA GLY A 27 29.07 -6.80 -5.53
C GLY A 27 27.72 -6.73 -6.27
N PRO A 28 26.59 -6.72 -5.58
CA PRO A 28 25.43 -6.03 -6.13
C PRO A 28 25.85 -4.57 -6.29
N GLY A 29 25.75 -4.01 -7.50
CA GLY A 29 25.75 -2.56 -7.66
C GLY A 29 24.73 -1.93 -6.70
N PRO A 30 24.83 -0.63 -6.39
CA PRO A 30 23.94 0.01 -5.42
C PRO A 30 22.49 -0.40 -5.68
N LEU A 31 21.90 -1.15 -4.75
CA LEU A 31 20.50 -1.49 -4.84
C LEU A 31 19.75 -0.17 -4.71
N ASP A 32 18.93 0.15 -5.70
CA ASP A 32 18.04 1.30 -5.60
C ASP A 32 16.96 0.99 -4.56
N THR A 33 17.26 1.35 -3.30
CA THR A 33 16.34 1.29 -2.16
C THR A 33 15.53 2.56 -2.04
N GLY A 34 15.57 3.44 -3.05
CA GLY A 34 14.81 4.66 -3.10
C GLY A 34 13.30 4.36 -3.10
N PRO A 35 12.47 5.28 -2.56
CA PRO A 35 11.04 5.17 -2.71
C PRO A 35 10.70 5.18 -4.22
N ARG A 36 10.08 4.12 -4.74
CA ARG A 36 9.63 4.01 -6.15
C ARG A 36 8.53 5.01 -6.57
N TRP A 37 8.33 6.06 -5.77
CA TRP A 37 7.31 7.08 -5.96
C TRP A 37 7.74 8.19 -6.93
N GLY A 38 9.01 8.21 -7.36
CA GLY A 38 9.55 9.20 -8.31
C GLY A 38 9.22 8.91 -9.79
N GLU A 39 8.86 7.67 -10.12
CA GLU A 39 8.50 7.21 -11.48
C GLU A 39 6.99 6.97 -11.61
N VAL A 40 6.15 7.83 -11.02
CA VAL A 40 4.69 7.78 -11.25
C VAL A 40 4.19 9.18 -11.60
N GLY A 41 3.74 9.36 -12.85
CA GLY A 41 3.16 10.62 -13.35
C GLY A 41 3.74 11.20 -14.64
N ILE A 42 5.00 10.89 -15.03
CA ILE A 42 5.63 11.46 -16.25
C ILE A 42 5.55 10.50 -17.46
N HIS A 43 5.55 9.19 -17.23
CA HIS A 43 5.52 8.12 -18.26
C HIS A 43 4.12 7.52 -18.47
N GLY A 44 3.04 8.21 -18.06
CA GLY A 44 1.66 7.78 -18.33
C GLY A 44 1.15 6.59 -17.48
N ILE A 45 1.92 6.16 -16.48
CA ILE A 45 1.47 5.17 -15.50
C ILE A 45 0.50 5.86 -14.54
N HIS A 46 -0.76 5.44 -14.55
CA HIS A 46 -1.77 5.93 -13.61
C HIS A 46 -1.31 5.66 -12.17
N ARG A 47 -1.26 6.73 -11.36
CA ARG A 47 -1.11 6.60 -9.91
C ARG A 47 -2.29 5.76 -9.40
N PRO A 48 -2.07 4.81 -8.46
CA PRO A 48 -3.17 4.19 -7.75
C PRO A 48 -4.03 5.30 -7.16
N ARG A 49 -5.32 5.31 -7.53
CA ARG A 49 -6.28 6.22 -6.91
C ARG A 49 -6.41 5.84 -5.43
N GLU A 50 -6.43 6.84 -4.57
CA GLU A 50 -6.66 6.65 -3.13
C GLU A 50 -8.11 6.20 -2.84
N TRP A 51 -9.04 6.57 -3.73
CA TRP A 51 -10.46 6.35 -3.60
C TRP A 51 -11.03 5.53 -4.74
N ASP A 52 -11.86 4.55 -4.44
CA ASP A 52 -12.52 3.72 -5.45
C ASP A 52 -13.72 4.41 -6.13
N ALA A 53 -14.40 5.29 -5.39
CA ALA A 53 -15.48 6.15 -5.88
C ALA A 53 -15.46 7.48 -5.12
N VAL A 54 -16.00 8.53 -5.76
CA VAL A 54 -16.20 9.86 -5.18
C VAL A 54 -17.59 10.34 -5.59
N SER A 55 -18.37 10.84 -4.63
CA SER A 55 -19.72 11.35 -4.84
C SER A 55 -19.92 12.64 -4.05
N ILE A 56 -20.96 13.41 -4.41
CA ILE A 56 -21.36 14.64 -3.72
C ILE A 56 -22.81 14.45 -3.26
N ALA A 57 -23.07 14.80 -2.00
CA ALA A 57 -24.39 14.70 -1.39
C ALA A 57 -24.74 16.01 -0.68
N GLU A 58 -26.03 16.35 -0.67
CA GLU A 58 -26.56 17.38 0.22
C GLU A 58 -26.87 16.72 1.57
N ALA A 59 -26.22 17.18 2.63
CA ALA A 59 -26.43 16.68 3.99
C ALA A 59 -26.55 17.85 4.98
N PRO A 60 -27.64 18.65 4.91
CA PRO A 60 -27.78 19.85 5.73
C PRO A 60 -27.88 19.55 7.23
N GLU A 61 -28.27 18.34 7.61
CA GLU A 61 -28.36 17.88 9.00
C GLU A 61 -27.04 17.30 9.54
N LEU A 62 -26.00 17.16 8.70
CA LEU A 62 -24.71 16.63 9.15
C LEU A 62 -24.02 17.64 10.07
N SER A 63 -23.93 17.28 11.35
CA SER A 63 -23.20 18.09 12.33
C SER A 63 -21.70 17.83 12.21
N GLY A 64 -21.00 18.61 11.39
CA GLY A 64 -19.54 18.51 11.26
C GLY A 64 -19.04 18.96 9.90
N THR A 65 -17.72 18.95 9.73
CA THR A 65 -17.06 19.18 8.43
C THR A 65 -16.48 17.91 7.85
N GLU A 66 -16.34 16.85 8.65
CA GLU A 66 -15.81 15.56 8.24
C GLU A 66 -16.61 14.43 8.88
N ALA A 67 -16.77 13.32 8.15
CA ALA A 67 -17.36 12.10 8.68
C ALA A 67 -16.61 10.88 8.14
N ARG A 68 -16.38 9.89 9.00
CA ARG A 68 -15.80 8.59 8.62
C ARG A 68 -16.71 7.48 9.08
N PHE A 69 -17.05 6.59 8.15
CA PHE A 69 -17.94 5.48 8.43
C PHE A 69 -17.66 4.27 7.55
N VAL A 70 -18.16 3.12 7.99
CA VAL A 70 -18.08 1.84 7.29
C VAL A 70 -19.48 1.30 7.09
N VAL A 71 -19.78 0.82 5.89
CA VAL A 71 -21.01 0.07 5.61
C VAL A 71 -20.67 -1.42 5.61
N LEU A 72 -21.35 -2.17 6.46
CA LEU A 72 -21.16 -3.61 6.61
C LEU A 72 -21.95 -4.39 5.55
N VAL A 73 -21.70 -5.70 5.48
CA VAL A 73 -22.32 -6.60 4.49
C VAL A 73 -23.84 -6.63 4.60
N ASP A 74 -24.39 -6.44 5.80
CA ASP A 74 -25.83 -6.38 6.06
C ASP A 74 -26.44 -4.99 5.82
N GLY A 75 -25.64 -4.02 5.38
CA GLY A 75 -26.04 -2.64 5.14
C GLY A 75 -26.03 -1.76 6.39
N SER A 76 -25.68 -2.30 7.56
CA SER A 76 -25.53 -1.48 8.77
C SER A 76 -24.34 -0.52 8.64
N ILE A 77 -24.48 0.67 9.22
CA ILE A 77 -23.48 1.73 9.17
C ILE A 77 -22.81 1.84 10.54
N LEU A 78 -21.48 1.73 10.56
CA LEU A 78 -20.64 1.99 11.72
C LEU A 78 -19.92 3.32 11.53
N ALA A 79 -20.28 4.33 12.33
CA ALA A 79 -19.60 5.62 12.35
C ALA A 79 -18.41 5.61 13.32
N GLU A 80 -17.35 6.34 13.00
CA GLU A 80 -16.29 6.63 13.99
C GLU A 80 -16.75 7.61 15.08
N THR A 81 -17.70 8.49 14.73
CA THR A 81 -18.29 9.49 15.64
C THR A 81 -19.80 9.27 15.74
N ASP A 82 -20.29 9.14 16.96
CA ASP A 82 -21.73 8.98 17.23
C ASP A 82 -22.53 10.25 16.93
N GLY A 83 -23.82 10.08 16.58
CA GLY A 83 -24.78 11.18 16.43
C GLY A 83 -24.76 11.89 15.07
N LEU A 84 -24.06 11.32 14.08
CA LEU A 84 -24.08 11.80 12.70
C LEU A 84 -25.20 11.13 11.90
N GLU A 85 -25.99 11.92 11.18
CA GLU A 85 -26.92 11.43 10.16
C GLU A 85 -26.13 11.13 8.88
N LEU A 86 -25.84 9.84 8.63
CA LEU A 86 -24.93 9.40 7.55
C LEU A 86 -25.68 8.82 6.35
N GLU A 87 -26.99 8.63 6.48
CA GLU A 87 -27.86 8.07 5.46
C GLU A 87 -27.76 8.82 4.12
N PRO A 88 -27.74 10.17 4.07
CA PRO A 88 -27.55 10.89 2.80
C PRO A 88 -26.20 10.60 2.14
N LEU A 89 -25.14 10.44 2.94
CA LEU A 89 -23.79 10.15 2.46
C LEU A 89 -23.67 8.71 1.94
N ALA A 90 -24.28 7.76 2.64
CA ALA A 90 -24.33 6.37 2.21
C ALA A 90 -25.17 6.19 0.94
N ALA A 91 -26.34 6.84 0.87
CA ALA A 91 -27.20 6.82 -0.31
C ALA A 91 -26.51 7.38 -1.56
N ALA A 92 -25.66 8.39 -1.40
CA ALA A 92 -24.91 8.97 -2.52
C ALA A 92 -23.83 8.02 -3.12
N LEU A 93 -23.47 6.96 -2.40
CA LEU A 93 -22.54 5.92 -2.86
C LEU A 93 -23.25 4.63 -3.30
N GLU A 94 -24.56 4.53 -3.11
CA GLU A 94 -25.35 3.35 -3.47
C GLU A 94 -25.23 3.06 -4.97
N GLY A 95 -24.91 1.81 -5.32
CA GLY A 95 -24.68 1.37 -6.70
C GLY A 95 -23.31 1.76 -7.29
N SER A 96 -22.54 2.63 -6.63
CA SER A 96 -21.16 2.96 -7.04
C SER A 96 -20.12 2.03 -6.41
N LEU A 97 -20.44 1.48 -5.24
CA LEU A 97 -19.60 0.55 -4.48
C LEU A 97 -20.43 -0.67 -4.04
N GLU A 98 -19.81 -1.83 -4.00
CA GLU A 98 -20.37 -3.01 -3.35
C GLU A 98 -20.07 -2.97 -1.85
N VAL A 99 -21.00 -3.47 -1.02
CA VAL A 99 -20.73 -3.66 0.40
C VAL A 99 -19.80 -4.87 0.62
N PRO A 100 -18.90 -4.82 1.63
CA PRO A 100 -18.68 -3.72 2.56
C PRO A 100 -17.69 -2.67 2.01
N TYR A 101 -17.85 -1.41 2.43
CA TYR A 101 -16.94 -0.33 2.07
C TYR A 101 -16.70 0.64 3.22
N ARG A 102 -15.59 1.39 3.14
CA ARG A 102 -15.27 2.54 4.00
C ARG A 102 -15.43 3.82 3.20
N ALA A 103 -15.98 4.85 3.82
CA ALA A 103 -16.13 6.17 3.23
C ALA A 103 -15.60 7.27 4.17
N GLU A 104 -15.16 8.37 3.55
CA GLU A 104 -14.79 9.61 4.20
C GLU A 104 -15.51 10.75 3.48
N ALA A 105 -16.17 11.61 4.26
CA ALA A 105 -16.77 12.85 3.80
C ALA A 105 -15.97 14.02 4.37
N VAL A 106 -15.79 15.06 3.56
CA VAL A 106 -15.01 16.29 3.83
C VAL A 106 -15.72 17.51 3.27
#